data_AF-A0A1D6FPA1-F1
#
_entry.id   AF-A0A1D6FPA1-F1
#
_cell.length_a   1.000
_cell.length_b   1.000
_cell.length_c   1.000
_cell.angle_alpha   90.00
_cell.angle_beta   90.00
_cell.angle_gamma   90.00
#
_symmetry.space_group_name_H-M   'P 1'
#
loop_
_entity.id
_entity.type
_entity.pdbx_description
1 polymer ?
#
loop_
_entity_poly.entity_id
_entity_poly.type
_entity_poly.pdbx_seq_one_letter_code
_entity_poly.pdbx_strand_id
1 'polypeptide(L)' 'MKNLIGEASCRICQENFSTTINALTEPIDIYSEWIDECERVNTVEGDDDA' A
#
# COMPACT_ATOMS: atom_id res chain seq x y z
N MET A 1 -3.11 -12.24 20.37
CA MET A 1 -2.00 -11.54 19.67
C MET A 1 -2.62 -10.39 18.89
N LYS A 2 -2.02 -9.19 18.93
CA LYS A 2 -2.44 -8.12 18.03
C LYS A 2 -1.78 -8.40 16.68
N ASN A 3 -2.59 -8.56 15.64
CA ASN A 3 -2.06 -8.67 14.29
C ASN A 3 -1.63 -7.26 13.90
N LEU A 4 -0.33 -7.06 13.69
CA LEU A 4 0.26 -5.78 13.32
C LEU A 4 -0.05 -5.50 11.84
N ILE A 5 -1.33 -5.35 11.51
CA ILE A 5 -1.84 -5.14 10.16
C ILE A 5 -2.55 -3.79 10.11
N GLY A 6 -2.19 -2.99 9.13
CA GLY A 6 -2.89 -1.78 8.73
C GLY A 6 -3.60 -2.01 7.40
N GLU A 7 -4.76 -1.39 7.21
CA GLU A 7 -5.60 -1.58 6.03
C GLU A 7 -6.08 -0.23 5.49
N ALA A 8 -6.03 -0.08 4.17
CA ALA A 8 -6.64 1.01 3.42
C ALA A 8 -7.73 0.44 2.49
N SER A 9 -8.85 1.16 2.35
CA SER A 9 -9.95 0.77 1.47
C SER A 9 -10.49 1.95 0.67
N CYS A 10 -10.76 1.74 -0.62
CA CYS A 10 -11.37 2.73 -1.48
C CYS A 10 -12.89 2.64 -1.39
N ARG A 11 -13.56 3.74 -1.04
CA ARG A 11 -15.03 3.78 -0.93
C ARG A 11 -15.78 3.82 -2.28
N ILE A 12 -15.06 3.95 -3.39
CA ILE A 12 -15.63 4.04 -4.74
C ILE A 12 -15.59 2.68 -5.41
N CYS A 13 -14.40 2.10 -5.58
CA CYS A 13 -14.20 0.82 -6.25
C CYS A 13 -14.15 -0.40 -5.31
N GLN A 14 -14.12 -0.18 -3.99
CA GLN A 14 -14.06 -1.25 -2.96
C GLN A 14 -12.75 -2.07 -2.93
N GLU A 15 -11.72 -1.63 -3.64
CA GLU A 15 -10.36 -2.18 -3.51
C GLU A 15 -9.80 -1.96 -2.10
N ASN A 16 -8.98 -2.91 -1.65
CA ASN A 16 -8.33 -2.88 -0.35
C ASN A 16 -6.84 -3.22 -0.46
N PHE A 17 -6.06 -2.65 0.45
CA PHE A 17 -4.64 -2.90 0.61
C PHE A 17 -4.35 -3.15 2.09
N SER A 18 -3.54 -4.15 2.39
CA SER A 18 -3.11 -4.49 3.75
C SER A 18 -1.60 -4.61 3.80
N THR A 19 -1.00 -4.02 4.82
CA THR A 19 0.45 -4.09 5.06
C THR A 19 0.76 -4.31 6.55
N THR A 20 2.00 -4.69 6.83
CA THR A 20 2.50 -4.86 8.21
C THR A 20 2.84 -3.50 8.80
N ILE A 21 2.40 -3.24 10.03
CA ILE A 21 2.62 -1.96 10.71
C ILE A 21 3.50 -2.10 11.95
N ASN A 22 3.97 -0.97 12.47
CA ASN A 22 4.63 -0.88 13.77
C ASN A 22 4.01 0.24 14.62
N ALA A 23 4.57 0.50 15.80
CA ALA A 23 4.02 1.47 16.75
C ALA A 23 4.08 2.94 16.29
N LEU A 24 4.87 3.24 15.26
CA LEU A 24 5.04 4.58 14.69
C LEU A 24 4.30 4.74 13.36
N THR A 25 3.69 3.67 12.82
CA THR A 25 2.98 3.73 11.54
C THR A 25 1.70 4.54 11.67
N GLU A 26 1.55 5.53 10.81
CA GLU A 26 0.38 6.38 10.68
C GLU A 26 -0.45 6.01 9.42
N PRO A 27 -1.73 6.38 9.33
CA PRO A 27 -2.56 6.06 8.16
C PRO A 27 -2.01 6.57 6.83
N ILE A 28 -1.25 7.67 6.83
CA ILE A 28 -0.61 8.21 5.63
C ILE A 28 0.48 7.30 5.08
N ASP A 29 1.20 6.58 5.95
CA ASP A 29 2.24 5.64 5.54
C ASP A 29 1.62 4.48 4.76
N ILE A 30 0.52 3.92 5.29
CA ILE A 30 -0.23 2.81 4.65
C ILE A 30 -0.78 3.24 3.29
N TYR A 31 -1.31 4.47 3.20
CA TYR A 31 -1.83 4.99 1.94
C TYR A 31 -0.71 5.22 0.92
N SER A 32 0.44 5.74 1.35
CA SER A 32 1.59 5.99 0.45
C SER A 32 2.15 4.67 -0.08
N GLU A 33 2.31 3.66 0.78
CA GLU A 33 2.76 2.32 0.38
C GLU A 33 1.79 1.67 -0.62
N TRP A 34 0.48 1.91 -0.49
CA TRP A 34 -0.49 1.43 -1.47
C TRP A 34 -0.28 2.07 -2.85
N ILE A 35 0.04 3.38 -2.91
CA ILE A 35 0.34 4.05 -4.18
C ILE A 35 1.60 3.46 -4.81
N ASP A 36 2.68 3.31 -4.05
CA ASP A 36 3.95 2.73 -4.53
C ASP A 36 3.73 1.30 -5.06
N GLU A 37 2.93 0.49 -4.37
CA GLU A 37 2.61 -0.88 -4.80
C GLU A 37 1.74 -0.90 -6.08
N CYS A 38 0.79 0.03 -6.20
CA CYS A 38 0.02 0.21 -7.42
C CYS A 38 0.93 0.61 -8.59
N GLU A 39 1.87 1.53 -8.40
CA GLU A 39 2.86 1.90 -9.41
C GLU A 39 3.68 0.67 -9.81
N ARG A 40 4.27 -0.02 -8.84
CA ARG A 40 5.10 -1.23 -9.05
C ARG A 40 4.38 -2.32 -9.85
N VAL A 41 3.09 -2.54 -9.62
CA VAL A 41 2.31 -3.55 -10.36
C VAL A 41 1.93 -3.06 -11.76
N ASN A 42 1.69 -1.76 -11.93
CA ASN A 42 1.28 -1.18 -13.20
C ASN A 42 2.45 -0.86 -14.13
N THR A 43 3.69 -0.75 -13.62
CA THR A 43 4.90 -0.45 -14.42
C THR A 43 5.71 -1.69 -14.81
N VAL A 44 5.20 -2.91 -14.61
CA VAL A 44 5.88 -4.16 -15.01
C VAL A 44 5.81 -4.39 -16.52
N GLU A 45 6.34 -3.48 -17.35
CA GLU A 45 6.93 -3.73 -18.68
C GLU A 45 7.95 -2.61 -19.03
N GLY A 46 9.11 -2.59 -18.34
CA GLY A 46 10.40 -2.23 -18.94
C GLY A 46 10.82 -0.75 -19.08
N ASP A 47 10.97 0.02 -18.00
CA ASP A 47 11.59 1.36 -18.09
C ASP A 47 12.28 1.90 -16.80
N ASP A 48 12.86 1.04 -15.95
CA ASP A 48 13.55 1.47 -14.70
C ASP A 48 15.10 1.38 -14.76
N ASP A 49 15.71 1.48 -15.94
CA ASP A 49 17.18 1.61 -16.13
C ASP A 49 17.55 2.89 -16.91
N ALA A 50 17.06 4.07 -16.49
CA ALA A 50 17.52 5.37 -17.00
C ALA A 50 17.83 6.38 -15.88
#